data_AF-S6GFF4-F1
#
_entry.id   AF-S6GFF4-F1
#
_cell.length_a   1.000
_cell.length_b   1.000
_cell.length_c   1.000
_cell.angle_alpha   90.00
_cell.angle_beta   90.00
_cell.angle_gamma   90.00
#
_symmetry.space_group_name_H-M   'P 1'
#
loop_
_entity.id
_entity.type
_entity.pdbx_description
1 polymer ?
#
loop_
_entity_poly.entity_id
_entity_poly.type
_entity_poly.pdbx_seq_one_letter_code
_entity_poly.pdbx_strand_id
1 'polypeptide(L)' 'MSDESSNSNKKLSWLHMLLSVCSAFFGVQSDKNRSADFTSGRLWPFIVMGFVVVVAFIFVLVIAVKIVLN' A
#
# COMPACT_ATOMS: atom_id res chain seq x y z
N MET A 1 39.45 10.18 -11.97
CA MET A 1 38.78 9.28 -11.02
C MET A 1 37.39 9.05 -11.57
N SER A 2 37.18 7.86 -12.15
CA SER A 2 35.93 7.20 -12.56
C SER A 2 34.79 7.46 -11.56
N ASP A 3 33.52 7.71 -11.91
CA ASP A 3 32.69 7.43 -13.09
C ASP A 3 31.68 8.61 -13.27
N GLU A 4 31.45 9.26 -14.43
CA GLU A 4 30.77 8.81 -15.66
C GLU A 4 29.36 8.20 -15.47
N SER A 5 28.39 8.75 -16.23
CA SER A 5 27.05 8.22 -16.56
C SER A 5 25.95 8.27 -15.47
N SER A 6 24.97 9.17 -15.49
CA SER A 6 23.88 9.16 -16.48
C SER A 6 22.98 10.40 -16.34
N ASN A 7 23.09 11.28 -17.32
CA ASN A 7 21.97 12.10 -17.78
C ASN A 7 20.91 11.15 -18.34
N SER A 8 19.87 10.89 -17.57
CA SER A 8 18.60 10.46 -18.14
C SER A 8 17.52 11.39 -17.65
N ASN A 9 17.08 12.24 -18.58
CA ASN A 9 15.73 12.75 -18.65
C ASN A 9 14.76 11.57 -18.53
N LYS A 10 14.57 11.05 -17.31
CA LYS A 10 13.68 9.94 -17.02
C LYS A 10 12.29 10.54 -17.03
N LYS A 11 11.78 10.81 -18.24
CA LYS A 11 10.37 11.02 -18.55
C LYS A 11 9.66 9.98 -17.70
N LEU A 12 9.00 10.43 -16.62
CA LEU A 12 8.41 9.54 -15.62
C LEU A 12 7.66 8.47 -16.40
N SER A 13 8.23 7.27 -16.44
CA SER A 13 7.69 6.24 -17.29
C SER A 13 6.28 6.00 -16.78
N TRP A 14 5.30 5.83 -17.65
CA TRP A 14 3.94 5.46 -17.26
C TRP A 14 3.96 4.25 -16.31
N LEU A 15 4.96 3.38 -16.47
CA LEU A 15 5.25 2.27 -15.57
C LEU A 15 5.65 2.71 -14.14
N HIS A 16 6.39 3.80 -13.99
CA HIS A 16 6.77 4.37 -12.68
C HIS A 16 5.58 5.01 -11.97
N MET A 17 4.66 5.63 -12.72
CA MET A 17 3.38 6.09 -12.20
C MET A 17 2.51 4.92 -11.76
N LEU A 18 2.43 3.84 -12.54
CA LEU A 18 1.70 2.62 -12.18
C LEU A 18 2.28 1.98 -10.91
N LEU A 19 3.61 1.90 -10.83
CA LEU A 19 4.32 1.37 -9.67
C LEU A 19 4.10 2.22 -8.40
N SER A 20 3.98 3.54 -8.55
CA SER A 20 3.62 4.46 -7.45
C SER A 20 2.17 4.32 -7.00
N VAL A 21 1.25 4.04 -7.93
CA VAL A 21 -0.16 3.82 -7.60
C VAL A 21 -0.34 2.48 -6.90
N CYS A 22 0.42 1.45 -7.30
CA CYS A 22 0.44 0.15 -6.63
C CYS A 22 1.03 0.22 -5.21
N SER A 23 2.11 0.98 -4.99
CA SER A 23 2.69 1.15 -3.64
C SER A 23 1.77 1.95 -2.72
N ALA A 24 1.01 2.91 -3.25
CA ALA A 24 -0.03 3.63 -2.53
C ALA A 24 -1.22 2.73 -2.15
N PHE A 25 -1.59 1.77 -3.01
CA PHE A 25 -2.68 0.81 -2.72
C PHE A 25 -2.30 -0.20 -1.64
N PHE A 26 -0.99 -0.46 -1.47
CA PHE A 26 -0.46 -1.41 -0.51
C PHE A 26 -0.28 -0.85 0.91
N GLY A 27 -0.64 0.43 1.15
CA GLY A 27 -0.57 1.02 2.49
C GLY A 27 0.83 1.48 2.88
N VAL A 28 1.58 2.08 1.94
CA VAL A 28 2.81 2.83 2.27
C VAL A 28 2.45 4.04 3.12
N GLN A 29 2.30 3.81 4.43
CA GLN A 29 2.32 4.88 5.42
C GLN A 29 3.71 5.51 5.35
N SER A 30 3.77 6.76 4.91
CA SER A 30 4.96 7.59 5.03
C SER A 30 5.49 7.57 6.47
N ASP A 31 6.80 7.59 6.66
CA ASP A 31 7.47 7.55 7.98
C ASP A 31 6.93 8.60 8.98
N LYS A 32 6.36 9.70 8.48
CA LYS A 32 5.68 10.72 9.29
C LYS A 32 4.43 10.19 9.99
N ASN A 33 3.63 9.38 9.31
CA ASN A 33 2.42 8.76 9.87
C ASN A 33 2.81 7.67 10.88
N ARG A 34 3.85 6.91 10.55
CA ARG A 34 4.49 5.94 11.44
C ARG A 34 4.99 6.59 12.73
N SER A 35 5.61 7.76 12.66
CA SER A 35 6.17 8.41 13.87
C SER A 35 5.09 8.82 14.87
N ALA A 36 3.96 9.37 14.42
CA ALA A 36 2.84 9.75 15.30
C ALA A 36 2.11 8.53 15.88
N ASP A 37 1.90 7.52 15.04
CA ASP A 37 1.23 6.26 15.37
C ASP A 37 2.03 5.40 16.36
N PHE A 38 3.36 5.39 16.22
CA PHE A 38 4.27 4.60 17.05
C PHE A 38 4.76 5.36 18.30
N THR A 39 4.68 6.69 18.34
CA THR A 39 4.94 7.47 19.57
C THR A 39 3.87 7.23 20.64
N SER A 40 2.67 6.81 20.21
CA SER A 40 1.51 6.57 21.09
C SER A 40 1.57 5.25 21.88
N GLY A 41 2.58 4.40 21.63
CA GLY A 41 2.87 3.16 22.36
C GLY A 41 1.82 2.05 22.28
N ARG A 42 0.73 2.25 21.54
CA ARG A 42 -0.42 1.32 21.50
C ARG A 42 -0.51 0.64 20.14
N LEU A 43 -0.11 -0.63 20.09
CA LEU A 43 -0.19 -1.51 18.90
C LEU A 43 -1.62 -2.00 18.62
N TRP A 44 -2.47 -2.03 19.64
CA TRP A 44 -3.84 -2.55 19.57
C TRP A 44 -4.72 -1.95 18.47
N PRO A 45 -4.75 -0.63 18.24
CA PRO A 45 -5.56 -0.03 17.18
C PRO A 45 -5.20 -0.52 15.78
N PHE A 46 -3.91 -0.79 15.52
CA PHE A 46 -3.45 -1.32 14.23
C PHE A 46 -3.89 -2.75 13.99
N ILE A 47 -3.87 -3.57 15.04
CA ILE A 47 -4.33 -4.97 14.98
C ILE A 47 -5.83 -5.02 14.72
N VAL A 48 -6.60 -4.19 15.42
CA VAL A 48 -8.05 -4.11 15.23
C VAL A 48 -8.39 -3.62 13.82
N MET A 49 -7.71 -2.58 13.33
CA MET A 49 -7.93 -2.11 11.95
C MET A 49 -7.55 -3.17 10.91
N GLY A 50 -6.40 -3.83 11.07
CA GLY A 50 -6.00 -4.91 10.18
C GLY A 50 -7.02 -6.04 10.16
N PHE A 51 -7.54 -6.42 11.33
CA PHE A 51 -8.57 -7.45 11.43
C PHE A 51 -9.88 -7.06 10.73
N VAL A 52 -10.35 -5.82 10.91
CA VAL A 52 -11.55 -5.31 10.25
C VAL A 52 -11.40 -5.33 8.73
N VAL A 53 -10.24 -4.90 8.21
CA VAL A 53 -9.96 -4.91 6.77
C VAL A 53 -9.95 -6.33 6.21
N VAL A 54 -9.36 -7.28 6.93
CA VAL A 54 -9.34 -8.70 6.52
C VAL A 54 -10.75 -9.28 6.47
N VAL A 55 -11.57 -9.04 7.50
CA VAL A 55 -12.96 -9.50 7.54
C VAL A 55 -13.75 -8.92 6.37
N ALA A 56 -13.63 -7.61 6.12
CA ALA A 56 -14.29 -6.95 4.99
C ALA A 56 -13.85 -7.56 3.64
N PHE A 57 -12.57 -7.85 3.46
CA PHE A 57 -12.05 -8.48 2.24
C PHE A 57 -12.65 -9.88 2.01
N ILE A 58 -12.79 -10.68 3.07
CA ILE A 58 -13.41 -12.01 2.98
C ILE A 58 -14.87 -11.89 2.53
N PHE A 59 -15.63 -10.94 3.06
CA PHE A 59 -17.01 -10.70 2.62
C PHE A 59 -17.10 -10.35 1.15
N VAL A 60 -16.20 -9.48 0.65
CA VAL A 60 -16.12 -9.14 -0.77
C VAL A 60 -15.92 -10.38 -1.63
N LEU A 61 -15.00 -11.27 -1.25
CA LEU A 61 -14.76 -12.52 -1.99
C LEU A 61 -15.99 -13.44 -1.97
N VAL A 62 -16.63 -13.60 -0.82
CA VAL A 62 -17.84 -14.44 -0.69
C VAL A 62 -18.97 -13.92 -1.58
N ILE A 63 -19.21 -12.61 -1.58
CA ILE A 63 -20.23 -11.98 -2.43
C ILE A 63 -19.88 -12.17 -3.90
N ALA A 64 -18.62 -11.93 -4.28
CA ALA A 64 -18.17 -12.10 -5.66
C ALA A 64 -18.39 -13.54 -6.16
N VAL A 65 -18.01 -14.54 -5.35
CA VAL A 65 -18.22 -15.96 -5.65
C VAL A 65 -19.71 -16.26 -5.78
N LYS A 66 -20.54 -15.76 -4.85
CA LYS A 66 -21.99 -15.93 -4.92
C LYS A 66 -22.62 -15.34 -6.18
N ILE A 67 -22.16 -14.16 -6.63
CA ILE A 67 -22.63 -13.54 -7.89
C ILE A 67 -22.26 -14.41 -9.09
N VAL A 68 -21.09 -15.04 -9.08
CA VAL A 68 -20.63 -15.88 -10.20
C VAL A 68 -21.37 -17.23 -10.25
N LEU A 69 -21.69 -17.81 -9.08
CA LEU A 69 -22.35 -19.11 -8.97
C LEU A 69 -23.87 -19.06 -9.12
N ASN A 70 -24.47 -17.88 -9.16
CA ASN A 70 -25.91 -17.68 -9.24
C ASN A 70 -26.32 -17.06 -10.57
#